data_AF-F1YX38-F1
#
_entry.id   AF-F1YX38-F1
#
_cell.length_a   1.000
_cell.length_b   1.000
_cell.length_c   1.000
_cell.angle_alpha   90.00
_cell.angle_beta   90.00
_cell.angle_gamma   90.00
#
_symmetry.space_group_name_H-M   'P 1'
#
loop_
_entity.id
_entity.type
_entity.pdbx_description
1 polymer ?
#
loop_
_entity_poly.entity_id
_entity_poly.type
_entity_poly.pdbx_seq_one_letter_code
_entity_poly.pdbx_strand_id
1 'polypeptide(L)'
;MIMKTEESLGNQTIDGFFDSNFWAYWATMFANEKWHSVAYMRRYAMRFIYHNDGLPDFTALKFNKYNQYDSMVKPIIAYLEDHGVDVNLILQFAISKWI
;
A
#
# COMPACT_ATOMS: atom_id res chain seq x y z
N MET A 1 10.29 5.57 16.55
CA MET A 1 9.84 5.93 15.18
C MET A 1 8.64 6.89 15.19
N ILE A 2 7.51 6.53 15.79
CA ILE A 2 6.24 7.29 15.72
C ILE A 2 6.37 8.76 16.15
N MET A 3 7.02 9.01 17.28
CA MET A 3 7.19 10.36 17.85
C MET A 3 8.24 11.23 17.12
N LYS A 4 9.03 10.65 16.21
CA LYS A 4 10.01 11.42 15.42
C LYS A 4 9.30 12.19 14.31
N THR A 5 9.84 13.35 13.93
CA THR A 5 9.39 14.04 12.71
C THR A 5 9.85 13.25 11.49
N GLU A 6 9.12 13.35 10.38
CA GLU A 6 9.51 12.64 9.16
C GLU A 6 10.86 13.12 8.62
N GLU A 7 11.11 14.43 8.67
CA GLU A 7 12.39 15.05 8.31
C GLU A 7 13.56 14.43 9.07
N SER A 8 13.40 14.20 10.39
CA SER A 8 14.45 13.59 11.23
C SER A 8 14.75 12.11 10.90
N LEU A 9 13.86 11.43 10.16
CA LEU A 9 14.08 10.06 9.72
C LEU A 9 14.92 10.01 8.43
N GLY A 10 14.77 11.01 7.54
CA GLY A 10 15.54 11.11 6.31
C GLY A 10 15.60 9.78 5.54
N ASN A 11 16.83 9.35 5.21
CA ASN A 11 17.11 8.12 4.48
C ASN A 11 17.43 6.91 5.38
N GLN A 12 17.02 6.94 6.66
CA GLN A 12 17.24 5.82 7.56
C GLN A 12 16.42 4.60 7.11
N THR A 13 17.02 3.42 7.27
CA THR A 13 16.35 2.13 7.08
C THR A 13 15.68 1.68 8.38
N ILE A 14 14.81 0.69 8.29
CA ILE A 14 14.19 0.08 9.47
C ILE A 14 15.28 -0.58 10.32
N ASP A 15 15.27 -0.34 11.63
CA ASP A 15 16.19 -0.92 12.58
C ASP A 15 15.49 -1.48 13.83
N GLY A 16 16.00 -2.60 14.33
CA GLY A 16 15.52 -3.23 15.57
C GLY A 16 14.26 -4.10 15.40
N PHE A 17 13.87 -4.76 16.51
CA PHE A 17 12.63 -5.54 16.68
C PHE A 17 12.31 -6.64 15.64
N PHE A 18 13.30 -7.08 14.85
CA PHE A 18 13.13 -8.11 13.81
C PHE A 18 12.74 -9.49 14.34
N ASP A 19 12.98 -9.78 15.62
CA ASP A 19 12.60 -11.04 16.25
C ASP A 19 11.19 -11.03 16.85
N SER A 20 10.45 -9.93 16.69
CA SER A 20 9.09 -9.80 17.22
C SER A 20 8.04 -10.40 16.28
N ASN A 21 6.97 -10.95 16.84
CA ASN A 21 5.78 -11.35 16.06
C ASN A 21 5.20 -10.18 15.25
N PHE A 22 5.30 -8.96 15.80
CA PHE A 22 4.92 -7.74 15.08
C PHE A 22 5.69 -7.58 13.78
N TRP A 23 7.02 -7.74 13.79
CA TRP A 23 7.82 -7.67 12.57
C TRP A 23 7.44 -8.76 11.57
N ALA A 24 7.21 -9.99 12.04
CA ALA A 24 6.78 -11.08 11.16
C ALA A 24 5.50 -10.72 10.41
N TYR A 25 4.45 -10.28 11.11
CA TYR A 25 3.21 -9.83 10.47
C TYR A 25 3.47 -8.64 9.54
N TRP A 26 4.14 -7.60 10.04
CA TRP A 26 4.35 -6.36 9.31
C TRP A 26 5.13 -6.56 8.01
N ALA A 27 6.23 -7.30 8.06
CA ALA A 27 7.09 -7.59 6.92
C ALA A 27 6.34 -8.39 5.85
N THR A 28 5.58 -9.42 6.25
CA THR A 28 4.87 -10.27 5.29
C THR A 28 3.61 -9.61 4.71
N MET A 29 2.88 -8.81 5.50
CA MET A 29 1.65 -8.15 5.03
C MET A 29 1.92 -7.02 4.06
N PHE A 30 2.94 -6.22 4.34
CA PHE A 30 3.25 -5.01 3.58
C PHE A 30 4.47 -5.19 2.68
N ALA A 31 5.01 -6.40 2.57
CA ALA A 31 6.23 -6.71 1.81
C ALA A 31 7.40 -5.78 2.16
N ASN A 32 7.63 -5.56 3.46
CA ASN A 32 8.73 -4.72 3.94
C ASN A 32 9.99 -5.54 4.15
N GLU A 33 11.11 -5.01 3.67
CA GLU A 33 12.46 -5.54 3.90
C GLU A 33 13.23 -4.64 4.87
N LYS A 34 14.28 -5.20 5.50
CA LYS A 34 15.05 -4.48 6.53
C LYS A 34 15.73 -3.21 6.00
N TRP A 35 16.05 -3.18 4.71
CA TRP A 35 16.66 -2.03 4.03
C TRP A 35 15.64 -1.00 3.52
N HIS A 36 14.34 -1.24 3.68
CA HIS A 36 13.32 -0.25 3.32
C HIS A 36 13.31 0.94 4.29
N SER A 37 12.74 2.05 3.82
CA SER A 37 12.71 3.32 4.54
C SER A 37 11.89 3.24 5.84
N VAL A 38 12.48 3.66 6.95
CA VAL A 38 11.77 3.80 8.24
C VAL A 38 10.73 4.92 8.18
N ALA A 39 10.90 5.92 7.31
CA ALA A 39 9.90 6.96 7.09
C ALA A 39 8.62 6.38 6.45
N TYR A 40 8.76 5.49 5.47
CA TYR A 40 7.64 4.76 4.90
C TYR A 40 6.92 3.90 5.96
N MET A 41 7.67 3.16 6.77
CA MET A 41 7.12 2.37 7.87
C MET A 41 6.35 3.26 8.87
N ARG A 42 6.88 4.45 9.19
CA ARG A 42 6.19 5.43 10.05
C ARG A 42 4.85 5.86 9.47
N ARG A 43 4.79 6.19 8.18
CA ARG A 43 3.55 6.61 7.53
C ARG A 43 2.49 5.51 7.62
N TYR A 44 2.86 4.25 7.34
CA TYR A 44 1.94 3.12 7.44
C TYR A 44 1.48 2.88 8.88
N ALA A 45 2.41 2.91 9.84
CA ALA A 45 2.08 2.71 11.24
C ALA A 45 1.09 3.78 11.75
N MET A 46 1.30 5.05 11.39
CA MET A 46 0.37 6.13 11.70
C MET A 46 -0.97 5.99 10.96
N ARG A 47 -0.95 5.56 9.69
CA ARG A 47 -2.14 5.46 8.85
C ARG A 47 -3.09 4.34 9.27
N PHE A 48 -2.55 3.26 9.83
CA PHE A 48 -3.30 2.04 10.17
C PHE A 48 -3.31 1.72 11.67
N ILE A 49 -2.90 2.65 12.53
CA ILE A 49 -2.83 2.43 14.00
C ILE A 49 -4.16 1.93 14.59
N TYR A 50 -5.29 2.40 14.09
CA TYR A 50 -6.63 2.00 14.53
C TYR A 50 -7.02 0.56 14.13
N HIS A 51 -6.26 -0.06 13.22
CA HIS A 51 -6.46 -1.44 12.78
C HIS A 51 -5.40 -2.40 13.36
N ASN A 52 -4.65 -1.98 14.37
CA ASN A 52 -3.59 -2.77 14.97
C ASN A 52 -4.08 -4.15 15.46
N ASP A 53 -5.28 -4.20 16.05
CA ASP A 53 -5.85 -5.44 16.57
C ASP A 53 -6.23 -6.45 15.47
N GLY A 54 -6.40 -5.98 14.23
CA GLY A 54 -6.70 -6.81 13.06
C GLY A 54 -5.46 -7.26 12.28
N LEU A 55 -4.25 -6.87 12.71
CA LEU A 55 -2.99 -7.35 12.11
C LEU A 55 -2.78 -8.86 12.23
N PRO A 56 -3.02 -9.53 13.39
CA PRO A 56 -2.77 -10.96 13.53
C PRO A 56 -3.83 -11.85 12.88
N ASP A 57 -5.06 -11.37 12.70
CA ASP A 57 -6.21 -12.19 12.28
C ASP A 57 -6.87 -11.72 10.96
N PHE A 58 -6.33 -10.67 10.34
CA PHE A 58 -6.80 -10.08 9.10
C PHE A 58 -8.25 -9.58 9.10
N THR A 59 -8.88 -9.40 10.26
CA THR A 59 -10.29 -8.93 10.36
C THR A 59 -10.50 -7.52 9.81
N ALA A 60 -9.44 -6.72 9.74
CA ALA A 60 -9.47 -5.38 9.15
C ALA A 60 -9.45 -5.38 7.60
N LEU A 61 -9.07 -6.49 6.97
CA LEU A 61 -8.94 -6.58 5.52
C LEU A 61 -10.30 -6.82 4.86
N LYS A 62 -10.54 -6.11 3.76
CA LYS A 62 -11.70 -6.31 2.89
C LYS A 62 -11.21 -6.64 1.49
N PHE A 63 -11.75 -7.71 0.92
CA PHE A 63 -11.39 -8.19 -0.40
C PHE A 63 -12.55 -8.04 -1.36
N ASN A 64 -12.21 -7.78 -2.61
CA ASN A 64 -13.16 -7.84 -3.70
C ASN A 64 -13.55 -9.30 -3.99
N LYS A 65 -14.69 -9.49 -4.68
CA LYS A 65 -15.16 -10.81 -5.09
C LYS A 65 -14.20 -11.50 -6.08
N TYR A 66 -13.64 -10.74 -7.02
CA TYR A 66 -12.65 -11.22 -7.98
C TYR A 66 -11.35 -10.43 -7.82
N ASN A 67 -10.39 -10.60 -8.74
CA ASN A 67 -9.17 -9.79 -8.76
C ASN A 67 -9.49 -8.29 -8.92
N GLN A 68 -8.48 -7.44 -8.65
CA GLN A 68 -8.63 -5.98 -8.71
C GLN A 68 -8.97 -5.47 -10.12
N TYR A 69 -8.47 -6.13 -11.16
CA TYR A 69 -8.77 -5.76 -12.53
C TYR A 69 -10.26 -5.94 -12.85
N ASP A 70 -10.80 -7.11 -12.55
CA ASP A 70 -12.20 -7.44 -12.83
C ASP A 70 -13.17 -6.69 -11.90
N SER A 71 -12.83 -6.55 -10.62
CA SER A 71 -13.76 -5.98 -9.63
C SER A 71 -13.69 -4.47 -9.51
N MET A 72 -12.60 -3.83 -9.94
CA MET A 72 -12.41 -2.38 -9.81
C MET A 72 -12.11 -1.72 -11.15
N VAL A 73 -11.10 -2.22 -11.89
CA VAL A 73 -10.67 -1.56 -13.14
C VAL A 73 -11.74 -1.61 -14.21
N LYS A 74 -12.33 -2.78 -14.50
CA LYS A 74 -13.39 -2.92 -15.52
C LYS A 74 -14.60 -2.02 -15.25
N PRO A 75 -15.17 -1.97 -14.02
CA PRO A 75 -16.24 -1.01 -13.71
C PRO A 75 -15.86 0.45 -13.94
N ILE A 76 -14.63 0.84 -13.62
CA ILE A 76 -14.14 2.21 -13.85
C ILE A 76 -14.03 2.50 -15.36
N ILE A 77 -13.49 1.57 -16.14
CA ILE A 77 -13.41 1.69 -17.61
C ILE A 77 -14.80 1.87 -18.20
N ALA A 78 -15.74 1.00 -17.84
CA ALA A 78 -17.12 1.07 -18.34
C ALA A 78 -17.79 2.41 -18.00
N TYR A 79 -17.59 2.92 -16.77
CA TYR A 79 -18.09 4.23 -16.38
C TYR A 79 -17.50 5.37 -17.25
N LEU A 80 -16.19 5.33 -17.51
CA LEU A 80 -15.52 6.35 -18.32
C LEU A 80 -15.97 6.30 -19.79
N GLU A 81 -16.07 5.11 -20.37
CA GLU A 81 -16.55 4.90 -21.74
C GLU A 81 -17.99 5.41 -21.91
N ASP A 82 -18.86 5.17 -20.93
CA ASP A 82 -20.24 5.70 -20.91
C ASP A 82 -20.30 7.24 -20.89
N HIS A 83 -19.27 7.89 -20.32
CA HIS A 83 -19.10 9.34 -20.33
C HIS A 83 -18.30 9.87 -21.54
N GLY A 84 -18.07 9.04 -22.55
CA GLY A 84 -17.40 9.43 -23.80
C GLY A 84 -15.89 9.61 -23.67
N VAL A 85 -15.26 9.08 -22.62
CA VAL A 85 -13.82 9.13 -22.44
C VAL A 85 -13.14 8.05 -23.30
N ASP A 86 -12.15 8.44 -24.10
CA ASP A 86 -11.31 7.49 -24.84
C ASP A 86 -10.27 6.84 -23.90
N VAL A 87 -10.60 5.65 -23.41
CA VAL A 87 -9.76 4.90 -22.48
C VAL A 87 -8.51 4.34 -23.17
N ASN A 88 -8.55 4.06 -24.48
CA ASN A 88 -7.38 3.55 -25.21
C ASN A 88 -6.27 4.59 -25.28
N LEU A 89 -6.63 5.86 -25.47
CA LEU A 89 -5.68 6.97 -25.43
C LEU A 89 -5.05 7.13 -24.04
N ILE A 90 -5.85 7.02 -22.98
CA ILE A 90 -5.37 7.11 -21.58
C ILE A 90 -4.41 5.96 -21.25
N LEU A 91 -4.76 4.74 -21.64
CA LEU A 91 -3.92 3.56 -21.38
C LEU A 91 -2.59 3.63 -22.14
N GLN A 92 -2.59 4.05 -23.41
CA GLN A 92 -1.36 4.26 -24.17
C GLN A 92 -0.47 5.34 -23.55
N PHE A 93 -1.05 6.46 -23.12
CA PHE A 93 -0.31 7.53 -22.46
C PHE A 93 0.27 7.12 -21.09
N ALA A 94 -0.48 6.32 -20.33
CA ALA A 94 0.02 5.77 -19.07
C ALA A 94 1.20 4.83 -19.33
N ILE A 95 1.10 3.91 -20.28
CA ILE A 95 2.18 2.98 -20.62
C ILE A 95 3.42 3.74 -21.11
N SER A 96 3.26 4.76 -21.95
CA SER A 96 4.39 5.54 -22.48
C SER A 96 5.12 6.40 -21.44
N LYS A 97 4.55 6.58 -20.24
CA LYS A 97 5.21 7.29 -19.13
C LYS A 97 5.90 6.34 -18.14
N TRP A 98 5.64 5.04 -18.25
CA TRP A 98 6.14 4.02 -17.35
C TRP A 98 7.25 3.15 -17.98
N ILE A 99 7.50 3.32 -19.29
CA ILE A 99 8.65 2.79 -20.04
C ILE A 99 9.55 3.97 -20.40
#